data_AF-A0A6A5AI35-F1
#
_entry.id   AF-A0A6A5AI35-F1
#
_cell.length_a   1.000
_cell.length_b   1.000
_cell.length_c   1.000
_cell.angle_alpha   90.00
_cell.angle_beta   90.00
_cell.angle_gamma   90.00
#
_symmetry.space_group_name_H-M   'P 1'
#
loop_
_entity.id
_entity.type
_entity.pdbx_description
1 polymer ?
#
loop_
_entity_poly.entity_id
_entity_poly.type
_entity_poly.pdbx_seq_one_letter_code
_entity_poly.pdbx_strand_id
1 'polypeptide(L)'
;MVRSLPLRSGFFAAPYISETEEAELLTWARTLVTSMTSADSEWTHSHEKRGVTVSEDRQKGGLFYSIRGVTSVQSTLDDVMDMMISTSTHEFRSMMKMLLKDLSLDSAVIYQRDQNDSESLSIKWFALKNKSPMAPSQDFCILEYA
;
A
#
# COMPACT_ATOMS: atom_id res chain seq x y z
N MET A 1 -15.59 10.09 16.56
CA MET A 1 -14.74 9.18 17.36
C MET A 1 -15.29 7.77 17.19
N VAL A 2 -14.61 6.94 16.39
CA VAL A 2 -14.98 5.52 16.19
C VAL A 2 -14.67 4.76 17.47
N ARG A 3 -15.63 3.95 17.97
CA ARG A 3 -15.51 3.27 19.27
C ARG A 3 -14.94 1.85 19.19
N SER A 4 -14.84 1.25 18.01
CA SER A 4 -14.27 -0.09 17.82
C SER A 4 -13.95 -0.36 16.35
N LEU A 5 -12.87 -1.11 16.13
CA LEU A 5 -12.56 -1.77 14.86
C LEU A 5 -12.98 -3.25 14.95
N PRO A 6 -13.33 -3.92 13.82
CA PRO A 6 -13.39 -3.36 12.48
C PRO A 6 -14.57 -2.40 12.28
N LEU A 7 -14.41 -1.47 11.35
CA LEU A 7 -15.45 -0.55 10.91
C LEU A 7 -16.61 -1.35 10.30
N ARG A 8 -17.83 -0.89 10.62
CA ARG A 8 -19.05 -1.41 10.01
C ARG A 8 -19.01 -1.25 8.49
N SER A 9 -19.72 -2.14 7.78
CA SER A 9 -19.91 -1.97 6.34
C SER A 9 -20.55 -0.61 6.02
N GLY A 10 -20.08 0.04 4.97
CA GLY A 10 -20.53 1.39 4.58
C GLY A 10 -20.12 2.50 5.54
N PHE A 11 -19.12 2.28 6.41
CA PHE A 11 -18.58 3.35 7.25
C PHE A 11 -18.01 4.50 6.41
N PHE A 12 -17.23 4.16 5.39
CA PHE A 12 -16.85 5.11 4.35
C PHE A 12 -17.97 5.16 3.31
N ALA A 13 -18.50 6.35 3.06
CA ALA A 13 -19.25 6.58 1.83
C ALA A 13 -18.25 6.62 0.67
N ALA A 14 -18.55 5.94 -0.43
CA ALA A 14 -17.75 6.07 -1.64
C ALA A 14 -17.73 7.56 -2.03
N PRO A 15 -16.56 8.20 -2.12
CA PRO A 15 -16.49 9.59 -2.51
C PRO A 15 -16.98 9.73 -3.96
N TYR A 16 -17.70 10.80 -4.24
CA TYR A 16 -17.87 11.22 -5.62
C TYR A 16 -16.53 11.78 -6.10
N ILE A 17 -15.93 11.15 -7.09
CA ILE A 17 -14.72 11.63 -7.78
C ILE A 17 -15.16 11.98 -9.19
N SER A 18 -15.00 13.24 -9.56
CA SER A 18 -15.28 13.71 -10.92
C SER A 18 -14.26 13.15 -11.92
N GLU A 19 -14.61 13.12 -13.20
CA GLU A 19 -13.70 12.67 -14.26
C GLU A 19 -12.38 13.47 -14.28
N THR A 20 -12.43 14.77 -13.97
CA THR A 20 -11.25 15.62 -13.87
C THR A 20 -10.35 15.22 -12.71
N GLU A 21 -10.91 15.03 -11.51
CA GLU A 21 -10.16 14.60 -10.33
C GLU A 21 -9.55 13.20 -10.54
N GLU A 22 -10.29 12.31 -11.19
CA GLU A 22 -9.80 10.96 -11.54
C GLU A 22 -8.60 11.04 -12.49
N ALA A 23 -8.67 11.89 -13.52
CA ALA A 23 -7.56 12.11 -14.45
C ALA A 23 -6.32 12.73 -13.77
N GLU A 24 -6.52 13.64 -12.81
CA GLU A 24 -5.45 14.23 -12.00
C GLU A 24 -4.79 13.18 -11.09
N LEU A 25 -5.59 12.38 -10.39
CA LEU A 25 -5.10 11.29 -9.55
C LEU A 25 -4.34 10.25 -10.37
N LEU A 26 -4.84 9.87 -11.55
CA LEU A 26 -4.18 8.93 -12.44
C LEU A 26 -2.84 9.49 -12.94
N THR A 27 -2.81 10.76 -13.33
CA THR A 27 -1.57 11.43 -13.75
C THR A 27 -0.55 11.42 -12.62
N TRP A 28 -0.98 11.80 -11.41
CA TRP A 28 -0.12 11.78 -10.23
C TRP A 28 0.37 10.36 -9.91
N ALA A 29 -0.50 9.36 -9.90
CA ALA A 29 -0.15 7.96 -9.65
C ALA A 29 0.95 7.45 -10.61
N ARG A 30 0.82 7.73 -11.91
CA ARG A 30 1.84 7.37 -12.91
C ARG A 30 3.21 8.01 -12.61
N THR A 31 3.24 9.23 -12.07
CA THR A 31 4.52 9.85 -11.66
C THR A 31 5.19 9.13 -10.48
N LEU A 32 4.40 8.50 -9.60
CA LEU A 32 4.94 7.76 -8.45
C LEU A 32 5.72 6.52 -8.90
N VAL A 33 5.24 5.82 -9.95
CA VAL A 33 5.94 4.65 -10.51
C VAL A 33 7.34 5.01 -10.97
N THR A 34 7.48 6.11 -11.72
CA THR A 34 8.79 6.59 -12.20
C THR A 34 9.71 6.94 -11.03
N SER A 35 9.17 7.51 -9.95
CA SER A 35 9.95 7.86 -8.75
C SER A 35 10.55 6.64 -8.04
N MET A 36 9.91 5.47 -8.12
CA MET A 36 10.41 4.23 -7.53
C MET A 36 11.65 3.69 -8.25
N THR A 37 11.87 4.08 -9.50
CA THR A 37 13.02 3.68 -10.32
C THR A 37 14.18 4.70 -10.32
N SER A 38 14.16 5.67 -9.39
CA SER A 38 15.19 6.72 -9.33
C SER A 38 16.60 6.12 -9.26
N ALA A 39 17.48 6.60 -10.14
CA ALA A 39 18.89 6.22 -10.17
C ALA A 39 19.70 6.80 -9.01
N ASP A 40 19.14 7.77 -8.28
CA ASP A 40 19.83 8.51 -7.21
C ASP A 40 19.82 7.78 -5.86
N SER A 41 19.18 6.61 -5.76
CA SER A 41 19.12 5.85 -4.51
C SER A 41 20.41 5.08 -4.20
N GLU A 42 21.06 5.44 -3.10
CA GLU A 42 22.25 4.76 -2.56
C GLU A 42 21.84 3.61 -1.60
N TRP A 43 21.34 2.51 -2.17
CA TRP A 43 20.89 1.36 -1.37
C TRP A 43 22.03 0.68 -0.60
N THR A 44 21.93 0.69 0.73
CA THR A 44 22.83 -0.04 1.62
C THR A 44 22.17 -1.34 2.08
N HIS A 45 22.89 -2.46 2.01
CA HIS A 45 22.38 -3.72 2.54
C HIS A 45 22.15 -3.61 4.06
N SER A 46 20.98 -4.05 4.52
CA SER A 46 20.62 -4.08 5.93
C SER A 46 20.75 -5.48 6.51
N HIS A 47 19.94 -6.42 6.01
CA HIS A 47 19.97 -7.82 6.46
C HIS A 47 19.24 -8.73 5.47
N GLU A 48 19.43 -10.04 5.62
CA GLU A 48 18.64 -11.07 4.94
C GLU A 48 17.81 -11.85 5.96
N LYS A 49 16.55 -12.14 5.62
CA LYS A 49 15.68 -12.95 6.47
C LYS A 49 14.71 -13.77 5.63
N ARG A 50 14.74 -15.10 5.79
CA ARG A 50 13.86 -16.05 5.09
C ARG A 50 13.89 -15.88 3.56
N GLY A 51 15.09 -15.70 2.99
CA GLY A 51 15.29 -15.50 1.54
C GLY A 51 14.90 -14.11 1.02
N VAL A 52 14.51 -13.19 1.89
CA VAL A 52 14.28 -11.78 1.54
C VAL A 52 15.51 -10.96 1.92
N THR A 53 16.13 -10.33 0.93
CA THR A 53 17.19 -9.35 1.12
C THR A 53 16.59 -7.97 1.34
N VAL A 54 16.91 -7.35 2.47
CA VAL A 54 16.45 -6.00 2.83
C VAL A 54 17.60 -5.01 2.66
N SER A 55 17.33 -3.92 1.94
CA SER A 55 18.23 -2.78 1.77
C SER A 55 17.54 -1.50 2.22
N GLU A 56 18.32 -0.52 2.64
CA GLU A 56 17.85 0.77 3.13
C GLU A 56 18.55 1.89 2.36
N ASP A 57 17.80 2.93 2.01
CA ASP A 57 18.34 4.18 1.47
C ASP A 57 18.05 5.30 2.47
N ARG A 58 19.12 5.88 3.02
CA ARG A 58 19.09 7.00 3.95
C ARG A 58 19.59 8.22 3.20
N GLN A 59 18.69 8.93 2.55
CA GLN A 59 19.06 10.11 1.78
C GLN A 59 19.79 11.13 2.66
N LYS A 60 20.82 11.77 2.10
CA LYS A 60 21.64 12.78 2.77
C LYS A 60 20.74 13.91 3.29
N GLY A 61 20.68 14.08 4.60
CA GLY A 61 19.79 15.03 5.27
C GLY A 61 18.71 14.39 6.15
N GLY A 62 18.49 13.07 6.06
CA GLY A 62 17.66 12.30 7.00
C GLY A 62 16.15 12.55 6.92
N LEU A 63 15.69 13.31 5.92
CA LEU A 63 14.27 13.62 5.72
C LEU A 63 13.48 12.44 5.13
N PHE A 64 14.16 11.58 4.37
CA PHE A 64 13.57 10.42 3.72
C PHE A 64 14.31 9.16 4.10
N TYR A 65 13.54 8.10 4.34
CA TYR A 65 14.04 6.78 4.66
C TYR A 65 13.22 5.75 3.88
N SER A 66 13.90 5.04 2.98
CA SER A 66 13.27 4.04 2.13
C SER A 66 13.81 2.65 2.45
N ILE A 67 12.93 1.67 2.40
CA ILE A 67 13.26 0.25 2.60
C ILE A 67 12.88 -0.49 1.32
N ARG A 68 13.80 -1.35 0.85
CA ARG A 68 13.57 -2.25 -0.29
C ARG A 68 13.74 -3.69 0.15
N GLY A 69 12.73 -4.51 -0.08
CA GLY A 69 12.82 -5.97 0.04
C GLY A 69 12.90 -6.62 -1.34
N VAL A 70 13.84 -7.55 -1.53
CA VAL A 70 14.00 -8.31 -2.77
C VAL A 70 14.00 -9.79 -2.45
N THR A 71 13.22 -10.57 -3.20
CA THR A 71 13.15 -12.02 -3.09
C THR A 71 12.91 -12.64 -4.47
N SER A 72 13.02 -13.96 -4.56
CA SER A 72 12.65 -14.73 -5.75
C SER A 72 11.51 -15.68 -5.40
N VAL A 73 10.54 -15.80 -6.31
CA VAL A 73 9.36 -16.67 -6.15
C VAL A 73 9.23 -17.58 -7.37
N GLN A 74 8.63 -18.76 -7.19
CA GLN A 74 8.33 -19.70 -8.27
C GLN A 74 6.93 -19.41 -8.82
N SER A 75 6.78 -18.31 -9.55
CA SER A 75 5.50 -17.83 -10.11
C SER A 75 5.74 -17.01 -11.38
N THR A 76 4.71 -16.79 -12.19
CA THR A 76 4.78 -15.80 -13.28
C THR A 76 4.63 -14.39 -12.73
N LEU A 77 5.02 -13.37 -13.53
CA LEU A 77 4.83 -11.98 -13.13
C LEU A 77 3.34 -11.64 -12.99
N ASP A 78 2.51 -12.12 -13.92
CA ASP A 78 1.07 -11.89 -13.94
C ASP A 78 0.42 -12.43 -12.66
N ASP A 79 0.75 -13.66 -12.26
CA ASP A 79 0.25 -14.25 -11.00
C ASP A 79 0.65 -13.42 -9.77
N VAL A 80 1.87 -12.87 -9.76
CA VAL A 80 2.37 -12.03 -8.66
C VAL A 80 1.64 -10.69 -8.62
N MET A 81 1.40 -10.08 -9.78
CA MET A 81 0.66 -8.82 -9.89
C MET A 81 -0.80 -9.01 -9.45
N ASP A 82 -1.46 -10.07 -9.92
CA ASP A 82 -2.85 -10.41 -9.54
C ASP A 82 -2.98 -10.62 -8.02
N MET A 83 -1.99 -11.23 -7.38
CA MET A 83 -1.96 -11.40 -5.92
C MET A 83 -1.86 -10.08 -5.14
N MET A 84 -1.39 -9.01 -5.76
CA MET A 84 -1.20 -7.69 -5.11
C MET A 84 -2.42 -6.78 -5.28
N ILE A 85 -3.33 -7.12 -6.20
CA ILE A 85 -4.55 -6.36 -6.46
C ILE A 85 -5.63 -6.78 -5.47
N SER A 86 -6.30 -5.80 -4.86
CA SER A 86 -7.47 -6.05 -4.01
C SER A 86 -8.53 -5.00 -4.26
N THR A 87 -9.58 -5.36 -4.99
CA THR A 87 -10.60 -4.41 -5.47
C THR A 87 -11.74 -4.24 -4.48
N SER A 88 -11.90 -5.17 -3.54
CA SER A 88 -12.92 -5.12 -2.49
C SER A 88 -12.34 -4.95 -1.08
N THR A 89 -13.14 -4.37 -0.18
CA THR A 89 -12.80 -4.27 1.26
C THR A 89 -12.55 -5.65 1.88
N HIS A 90 -13.28 -6.69 1.45
CA HIS A 90 -13.12 -8.03 1.99
C HIS A 90 -11.76 -8.65 1.61
N GLU A 91 -11.37 -8.55 0.35
CA GLU A 91 -10.07 -9.02 -0.13
C GLU A 91 -8.94 -8.23 0.53
N PHE A 92 -9.06 -6.90 0.58
CA PHE A 92 -8.04 -6.05 1.17
C PHE A 92 -7.83 -6.35 2.67
N ARG A 93 -8.90 -6.61 3.42
CA ARG A 93 -8.80 -7.08 4.83
C ARG A 93 -8.10 -8.41 4.93
N SER A 94 -8.44 -9.36 4.06
CA SER A 94 -7.84 -10.69 4.05
C SER A 94 -6.35 -10.61 3.75
N MET A 95 -5.95 -9.82 2.75
CA MET A 95 -4.56 -9.57 2.39
C MET A 95 -3.79 -8.90 3.54
N MET A 96 -4.32 -7.81 4.11
CA MET A 96 -3.66 -7.11 5.22
C MET A 96 -3.48 -7.99 6.45
N LYS A 97 -4.47 -8.82 6.78
CA LYS A 97 -4.37 -9.79 7.87
C LYS A 97 -3.37 -10.90 7.57
N MET A 98 -3.29 -11.38 6.34
CA MET A 98 -2.29 -12.36 5.93
C MET A 98 -0.86 -11.81 6.05
N LEU A 99 -0.63 -10.58 5.55
CA LEU A 99 0.69 -9.95 5.51
C LEU A 99 1.16 -9.46 6.89
N LEU A 100 0.27 -8.80 7.64
CA LEU A 100 0.62 -8.08 8.87
C LEU A 100 0.13 -8.74 10.16
N LYS A 101 -0.69 -9.79 10.05
CA LYS A 101 -1.21 -10.57 11.18
C LYS A 101 -1.86 -9.65 12.23
N ASP A 102 -1.45 -9.78 13.48
CA ASP A 102 -1.99 -9.05 14.64
C ASP A 102 -1.64 -7.55 14.61
N LEU A 103 -0.81 -7.09 13.67
CA LEU A 103 -0.56 -5.66 13.45
C LEU A 103 -1.66 -5.02 12.61
N SER A 104 -2.38 -5.77 11.78
CA SER A 104 -3.53 -5.22 11.04
C SER A 104 -4.72 -5.08 11.98
N LEU A 105 -5.24 -3.86 12.13
CA LEU A 105 -6.43 -3.60 12.94
C LEU A 105 -7.70 -3.60 12.10
N ASP A 106 -7.67 -2.93 10.95
CA ASP A 106 -8.75 -2.95 9.95
C ASP A 106 -8.24 -2.37 8.62
N SER A 107 -9.00 -2.59 7.55
CA SER A 107 -8.78 -1.95 6.27
C SER A 107 -10.07 -1.85 5.45
N ALA A 108 -10.08 -0.94 4.49
CA ALA A 108 -11.20 -0.69 3.59
C ALA A 108 -10.71 -0.19 2.23
N VAL A 109 -11.38 -0.64 1.16
CA VAL A 109 -11.29 -0.01 -0.16
C VAL A 109 -12.39 1.04 -0.22
N ILE A 110 -12.00 2.30 -0.39
CA ILE A 110 -12.89 3.47 -0.38
C ILE A 110 -13.38 3.78 -1.79
N TYR A 111 -12.49 3.65 -2.76
CA TYR A 111 -12.74 3.88 -4.18
C TYR A 111 -11.90 2.88 -4.98
N GLN A 112 -12.46 2.34 -6.05
CA GLN A 112 -11.80 1.45 -7.01
C GLN A 112 -12.36 1.77 -8.38
N ARG A 113 -11.47 1.92 -9.37
CA ARG A 113 -11.86 2.03 -10.76
C ARG A 113 -10.78 1.48 -11.68
N ASP A 114 -11.20 0.58 -12.56
CA ASP A 114 -10.37 0.09 -13.64
C ASP A 114 -10.37 1.15 -14.76
N GLN A 115 -9.18 1.61 -15.14
CA GLN A 115 -8.98 2.62 -16.17
C GLN A 115 -8.93 1.97 -17.56
N ASN A 116 -8.31 0.80 -17.64
CA ASN A 116 -8.27 -0.08 -18.80
C ASN A 116 -7.86 -1.50 -18.36
N ASP A 117 -7.65 -2.40 -19.31
CA ASP A 117 -7.26 -3.80 -19.07
C ASP A 117 -5.90 -3.95 -18.34
N SER A 118 -5.12 -2.88 -18.19
CA SER A 118 -3.76 -2.88 -17.63
C SER A 118 -3.53 -1.82 -16.56
N GLU A 119 -4.54 -1.02 -16.21
CA GLU A 119 -4.40 0.06 -15.22
C GLU A 119 -5.64 0.16 -14.37
N SER A 120 -5.43 0.24 -13.07
CA SER A 120 -6.45 0.42 -12.04
C SER A 120 -6.01 1.50 -11.06
N LEU A 121 -6.99 2.23 -10.54
CA LEU A 121 -6.78 3.29 -9.55
C LEU A 121 -7.68 3.03 -8.35
N SER A 122 -7.09 3.06 -7.15
CA SER A 122 -7.84 2.82 -5.93
C SER A 122 -7.42 3.72 -4.79
N ILE A 123 -8.38 4.09 -3.95
CA ILE A 123 -8.14 4.77 -2.68
C ILE A 123 -8.46 3.78 -1.58
N LYS A 124 -7.47 3.49 -0.74
CA LYS A 124 -7.58 2.51 0.34
C LYS A 124 -7.23 3.13 1.67
N TRP A 125 -7.92 2.68 2.70
CA TRP A 125 -7.62 3.03 4.08
C TRP A 125 -7.26 1.79 4.88
N PHE A 126 -6.29 1.92 5.79
CA PHE A 126 -5.96 0.85 6.72
C PHE A 126 -5.41 1.39 8.04
N ALA A 127 -5.67 0.66 9.11
CA ALA A 127 -5.17 0.96 10.45
C ALA A 127 -4.25 -0.15 10.95
N LEU A 128 -3.12 0.25 11.53
CA LEU A 128 -2.10 -0.63 12.08
C LEU A 128 -1.88 -0.38 13.57
N LYS A 129 -1.72 -1.48 14.30
CA LYS A 129 -1.26 -1.48 15.67
C LYS A 129 0.22 -1.13 15.70
N ASN A 130 0.60 -0.17 16.54
CA ASN A 130 2.00 0.07 16.80
C ASN A 130 2.61 -1.09 17.61
N LYS A 131 3.83 -1.50 17.27
CA LYS A 131 4.56 -2.51 18.06
C LYS A 131 4.96 -1.97 19.44
N SER A 132 5.23 -0.67 19.53
CA SER A 132 5.53 -0.02 20.81
C SER A 132 4.24 0.22 21.58
N PRO A 133 4.08 -0.32 22.81
CA PRO A 133 2.89 -0.11 23.63
C PRO A 133 2.65 1.37 23.98
N MET A 134 3.71 2.18 23.92
CA MET A 134 3.66 3.61 24.25
C MET A 134 3.26 4.48 23.06
N ALA A 135 3.27 3.94 21.84
CA ALA A 135 2.92 4.69 20.66
C ALA A 135 1.47 4.39 20.24
N PRO A 136 0.70 5.41 19.82
CA PRO A 136 -0.66 5.20 19.35
C PRO A 136 -0.66 4.36 18.07
N SER A 137 -1.75 3.63 17.86
CA SER A 137 -2.03 3.01 16.56
C SER A 137 -2.20 4.10 15.50
N GLN A 138 -1.82 3.78 14.27
CA GLN A 138 -1.84 4.73 13.15
C GLN A 138 -2.74 4.21 12.05
N ASP A 139 -3.36 5.12 11.33
CA ASP A 139 -4.08 4.82 10.11
C ASP A 139 -3.53 5.62 8.92
N PHE A 140 -3.80 5.10 7.74
CA PHE A 140 -3.28 5.63 6.48
C PHE A 140 -4.40 5.62 5.47
N CYS A 141 -4.45 6.67 4.64
CA CYS A 141 -5.23 6.72 3.41
C CYS A 141 -4.25 6.80 2.26
N ILE A 142 -4.27 5.83 1.36
CA ILE A 142 -3.31 5.70 0.27
C ILE A 142 -4.03 5.72 -1.07
N LEU A 143 -3.34 6.29 -2.06
CA LEU A 143 -3.63 6.08 -3.46
C LEU A 143 -2.80 4.87 -3.92
N GLU A 144 -3.44 3.88 -4.50
CA GLU A 144 -2.80 2.73 -5.11
C GLU A 144 -3.10 2.74 -6.61
N TYR A 145 -2.07 2.42 -7.38
CA TYR A 145 -2.10 2.27 -8.82
C TYR A 145 -1.45 0.94 -9.17
N ALA A 146 -2.16 0.12 -9.92
CA ALA A 146 -1.78 -1.23 -10.29
C ALA A 146 -2.18 -1.52 -11.74
#